data_AF-A0A9P5WZ56-F1
#
_entry.id   AF-A0A9P5WZ56-F1
#
_cell.length_a   1.000
_cell.length_b   1.000
_cell.length_c   1.000
_cell.angle_alpha   90.00
_cell.angle_beta   90.00
_cell.angle_gamma   90.00
#
_symmetry.space_group_name_H-M   'P 1'
#
loop_
_entity.id
_entity.type
_entity.pdbx_description
1 polymer ?
#
loop_
_entity_poly.entity_id
_entity_poly.type
_entity_poly.pdbx_seq_one_letter_code
_entity_poly.pdbx_strand_id
1 'polypeptide(L)'
;MRILGLVISHPNHLHSSDNQAKFLNLDRTIFYQSLQHLHSVVYVPPTEKSSTTRLRIYHASFSDFLVDSNRSGVFYLDGAVVVRDLVFQSLDHIENDDGSPSNEAVIKFSVPTVWGLSQALSDVFFPAFISRLERFNFNRLTRAHTMARTHELAGLQFAEFIEWLYSLGNTRSKSVINVVQKASPEYVSDVMILEHFPNSPQDYIASFAPGVADPTLPFLLQLRLGKISQVHIALRVVEHLNDQFTYFREFLGGIRQKFKDRLPANWPSDSDLLGITVAAHDNTEALCFLTRFIGLTGDLSYGDPDGQLKLCTKFLGGGNSGDTVNPFNVYDPFYYHILSSAPADLLSTTMRILGLLISRPYGHLCFDNQARFLDLDRGTFCQPIQHLHSVVCIPSTDKCSTVPLGFLDRSFSDFLTDPNRSGKYWLHKKALDYDFALQCLQWLENDGKDVIYTTPI
;
A
#
# COMPACT_ATOMS: atom_id res chain seq x y z
N MET A 1 3.96 -27.26 -11.68
CA MET A 1 3.08 -26.10 -11.39
C MET A 1 3.24 -25.57 -9.97
N ARG A 2 3.05 -26.35 -8.90
CA ARG A 2 3.21 -25.89 -7.49
C ARG A 2 4.52 -25.12 -7.22
N ILE A 3 5.66 -25.64 -7.72
CA ILE A 3 6.97 -24.96 -7.60
C ILE A 3 6.94 -23.57 -8.27
N LEU A 4 6.41 -23.48 -9.48
CA LEU A 4 6.32 -22.22 -10.22
C LEU A 4 5.33 -21.23 -9.57
N GLY A 5 4.21 -21.72 -9.05
CA GLY A 5 3.25 -20.90 -8.29
C GLY A 5 3.90 -20.24 -7.07
N LEU A 6 4.67 -21.00 -6.29
CA LEU A 6 5.44 -20.45 -5.17
C LEU A 6 6.45 -19.37 -5.61
N VAL A 7 7.22 -19.66 -6.66
CA VAL A 7 8.26 -18.74 -7.17
C VAL A 7 7.66 -17.46 -7.76
N ILE A 8 6.50 -17.54 -8.41
CA ILE A 8 5.81 -16.41 -9.02
C ILE A 8 5.13 -15.54 -7.96
N SER A 9 4.41 -16.15 -7.02
CA SER A 9 3.69 -15.39 -5.99
C SER A 9 4.62 -14.82 -4.93
N HIS A 10 5.75 -15.49 -4.62
CA HIS A 10 6.66 -15.09 -3.55
C HIS A 10 8.14 -15.17 -3.98
N PRO A 11 8.56 -14.39 -5.00
CA PRO A 11 9.89 -14.52 -5.60
C PRO A 11 11.03 -14.22 -4.62
N ASN A 12 10.75 -13.50 -3.52
CA ASN A 12 11.77 -12.99 -2.61
C ASN A 12 11.88 -13.64 -1.23
N HIS A 13 10.92 -14.48 -0.81
CA HIS A 13 10.80 -14.84 0.61
C HIS A 13 11.52 -16.12 1.03
N LEU A 14 11.70 -17.09 0.13
CA LEU A 14 12.49 -18.29 0.39
C LEU A 14 13.81 -18.19 -0.40
N HIS A 15 14.90 -17.87 0.31
CA HIS A 15 16.19 -17.55 -0.28
C HIS A 15 16.98 -18.76 -0.83
N SER A 16 16.52 -19.98 -0.57
CA SER A 16 17.19 -21.21 -1.02
C SER A 16 16.21 -22.20 -1.65
N SER A 17 16.70 -22.95 -2.63
CA SER A 17 15.91 -23.98 -3.31
C SER A 17 15.59 -25.16 -2.38
N ASP A 18 16.45 -25.43 -1.40
CA ASP A 18 16.16 -26.42 -0.35
C ASP A 18 14.99 -25.98 0.54
N ASN A 19 14.93 -24.70 0.92
CA ASN A 19 13.79 -24.18 1.68
C ASN A 19 12.50 -24.17 0.84
N GLN A 20 12.59 -23.92 -0.47
CA GLN A 20 11.44 -24.03 -1.38
C GLN A 20 10.94 -25.47 -1.52
N ALA A 21 11.83 -26.44 -1.71
CA ALA A 21 11.49 -27.86 -1.77
C ALA A 21 10.85 -28.33 -0.45
N LYS A 22 11.48 -27.95 0.67
CA LYS A 22 11.01 -28.25 2.02
C LYS A 22 9.64 -27.63 2.31
N PHE A 23 9.44 -26.37 1.95
CA PHE A 23 8.14 -25.72 2.08
C PHE A 23 7.07 -26.47 1.27
N LEU A 24 7.36 -26.94 0.06
CA LEU A 24 6.39 -27.68 -0.75
C LEU A 24 6.22 -29.16 -0.33
N ASN A 25 6.93 -29.59 0.71
CA ASN A 25 7.02 -30.99 1.14
C ASN A 25 7.41 -31.92 -0.02
N LEU A 26 8.39 -31.51 -0.82
CA LEU A 26 8.93 -32.29 -1.94
C LEU A 26 10.30 -32.84 -1.58
N ASP A 27 10.51 -34.13 -1.89
CA ASP A 27 11.85 -34.68 -1.90
C ASP A 27 12.73 -33.90 -2.89
N ARG A 28 14.01 -33.75 -2.53
CA ARG A 28 14.98 -32.98 -3.34
C ARG A 28 15.07 -33.53 -4.75
N THR A 29 15.04 -34.85 -4.93
CA THR A 29 15.11 -35.50 -6.24
C THR A 29 13.90 -35.11 -7.08
N ILE A 30 12.69 -35.22 -6.51
CA ILE A 30 11.44 -34.86 -7.18
C ILE A 30 11.42 -33.37 -7.53
N PHE A 31 11.90 -32.51 -6.63
CA PHE A 31 11.98 -31.07 -6.85
C PHE A 31 12.85 -30.73 -8.07
N TYR A 32 14.07 -31.24 -8.15
CA TYR A 32 14.98 -30.96 -9.26
C TYR A 32 14.55 -31.65 -10.56
N GLN A 33 14.06 -32.89 -10.51
CA GLN A 33 13.52 -33.58 -11.69
C GLN A 33 12.34 -32.83 -12.29
N SER A 34 11.49 -32.21 -11.46
CA SER A 34 10.37 -31.39 -11.91
C SER A 34 10.79 -30.11 -12.65
N LEU A 35 12.08 -29.72 -12.57
CA LEU A 35 12.62 -28.49 -13.15
C LEU A 35 13.58 -28.74 -14.33
N GLN A 36 13.91 -30.01 -14.61
CA GLN A 36 14.96 -30.41 -15.56
C GLN A 36 14.77 -29.89 -17.00
N HIS A 37 13.54 -29.53 -17.38
CA HIS A 37 13.22 -29.01 -18.72
C HIS A 37 12.94 -27.51 -18.74
N LEU A 38 13.14 -26.82 -17.61
CA LEU A 38 12.82 -25.39 -17.47
C LEU A 38 14.06 -24.49 -17.46
N HIS A 39 15.27 -25.05 -17.66
CA HIS A 39 16.52 -24.27 -17.61
C HIS A 39 16.62 -23.11 -18.61
N SER A 40 15.82 -23.11 -19.68
CA SER A 40 15.76 -22.00 -20.64
C SER A 40 14.97 -20.78 -20.13
N VAL A 41 14.07 -20.97 -19.17
CA VAL A 41 13.11 -19.96 -18.69
C VAL A 41 13.18 -19.73 -17.17
N VAL A 42 13.75 -20.69 -16.45
CA VAL A 42 13.97 -20.67 -15.00
C VAL A 42 15.44 -20.98 -14.73
N TYR A 43 16.10 -20.09 -13.98
CA TYR A 43 17.36 -20.39 -13.34
C TYR A 43 17.14 -21.40 -12.22
N VAL A 44 17.67 -22.61 -12.41
CA VAL A 44 17.70 -23.68 -11.43
C VAL A 44 19.14 -23.79 -10.92
N PRO A 45 19.42 -23.49 -9.63
CA PRO A 45 20.77 -23.54 -9.12
C PRO A 45 21.31 -24.98 -9.10
N PRO A 46 22.62 -25.18 -9.27
CA PRO A 46 23.24 -26.48 -9.04
C PRO A 46 22.97 -26.99 -7.62
N THR A 47 22.95 -28.31 -7.45
CA THR A 47 22.69 -28.95 -6.15
C THR A 47 23.65 -28.48 -5.06
N GLU A 48 24.89 -28.15 -5.39
CA GLU A 48 25.89 -27.69 -4.42
C GLU A 48 25.56 -26.30 -3.84
N LYS A 49 24.70 -25.55 -4.53
CA LYS A 49 24.27 -24.19 -4.16
C LYS A 49 22.81 -24.13 -3.71
N SER A 50 22.15 -25.28 -3.52
CA SER A 50 20.72 -25.36 -3.21
C SER A 50 20.34 -24.71 -1.88
N SER A 51 21.28 -24.64 -0.93
CA SER A 51 21.10 -24.08 0.41
C SER A 51 21.26 -22.56 0.46
N THR A 52 21.91 -21.96 -0.54
CA THR A 52 22.22 -20.52 -0.58
C THR A 52 21.55 -19.79 -1.74
N THR A 53 21.06 -20.53 -2.73
CA THR A 53 20.52 -19.96 -3.96
C THR A 53 19.11 -20.48 -4.24
N ARG A 54 18.22 -19.56 -4.60
CA ARG A 54 16.83 -19.84 -4.99
C ARG A 54 16.63 -19.98 -6.48
N LEU A 55 15.49 -20.55 -6.87
CA LEU A 55 14.96 -20.46 -8.22
C LEU A 55 14.68 -19.01 -8.63
N ARG A 56 14.90 -18.68 -9.90
CA ARG A 56 14.55 -17.37 -10.47
C ARG A 56 13.99 -17.55 -11.87
N ILE A 57 12.91 -16.86 -12.20
CA ILE A 57 12.41 -16.80 -13.57
C ILE A 57 13.25 -15.77 -14.33
N TYR A 58 13.76 -16.11 -15.52
CA TYR A 58 14.63 -15.21 -16.28
C TYR A 58 13.90 -14.00 -16.84
N HIS A 59 12.63 -14.16 -17.22
CA HIS A 59 11.87 -13.12 -17.90
C HIS A 59 10.43 -13.05 -17.40
N ALA A 60 9.95 -11.83 -17.13
CA ALA A 60 8.60 -11.58 -16.63
C ALA A 60 7.51 -12.19 -17.54
N SER A 61 7.72 -12.19 -18.87
CA SER A 61 6.73 -12.74 -19.81
C SER A 61 6.44 -14.23 -19.63
N PHE A 62 7.34 -15.01 -19.02
CA PHE A 62 7.06 -16.42 -18.71
C PHE A 62 6.10 -16.52 -17.53
N SER A 63 6.26 -15.67 -16.50
CA SER A 63 5.28 -15.53 -15.43
C SER A 63 3.93 -15.07 -16.00
N ASP A 64 3.92 -14.02 -16.84
CA ASP A 64 2.71 -13.48 -17.47
C ASP A 64 1.99 -14.51 -18.34
N PHE A 65 2.75 -15.37 -19.02
CA PHE A 65 2.19 -16.48 -19.78
C PHE A 65 1.46 -17.47 -18.88
N LEU A 66 2.05 -17.87 -17.76
CA LEU A 66 1.49 -18.88 -16.86
C LEU A 66 0.29 -18.37 -16.06
N VAL A 67 0.17 -17.06 -15.80
CA VAL A 67 -0.99 -16.48 -15.10
C VAL A 67 -2.12 -16.07 -16.04
N ASP A 68 -1.99 -16.29 -17.35
CA ASP A 68 -3.03 -16.03 -18.34
C ASP A 68 -3.57 -17.36 -18.89
N SER A 69 -4.81 -17.69 -18.53
CA SER A 69 -5.47 -18.94 -18.90
C SER A 69 -5.68 -19.08 -20.41
N ASN A 70 -5.86 -17.97 -21.13
CA ASN A 70 -6.04 -17.97 -22.58
C ASN A 70 -4.74 -18.30 -23.31
N ARG A 71 -3.60 -17.95 -22.71
CA ARG A 71 -2.27 -18.16 -23.30
C ARG A 71 -1.69 -19.52 -22.93
N SER A 72 -1.79 -19.90 -21.66
CA SER A 72 -1.13 -21.10 -21.12
C SER A 72 -2.00 -22.36 -21.11
N GLY A 73 -3.32 -22.21 -21.26
CA GLY A 73 -4.26 -23.34 -21.31
C GLY A 73 -4.12 -24.25 -20.10
N VAL A 74 -3.71 -25.50 -20.33
CA VAL A 74 -3.53 -26.51 -19.27
C VAL A 74 -2.41 -26.18 -18.27
N PHE A 75 -1.51 -25.24 -18.62
CA PHE A 75 -0.42 -24.79 -17.75
C PHE A 75 -0.79 -23.52 -16.96
N TYR A 76 -2.05 -23.11 -17.00
CA TYR A 76 -2.52 -21.96 -16.25
C TYR A 76 -2.33 -22.15 -14.73
N LEU A 77 -1.72 -21.15 -14.12
CA LEU A 77 -1.61 -21.00 -12.68
C LEU A 77 -2.81 -20.20 -12.18
N ASP A 78 -3.84 -20.92 -11.75
CA ASP A 78 -4.98 -20.32 -11.06
C ASP A 78 -4.53 -19.73 -9.71
N GLY A 79 -4.60 -18.41 -9.60
CA GLY A 79 -4.21 -17.67 -8.40
C GLY A 79 -4.95 -18.16 -7.15
N ALA A 80 -6.23 -18.51 -7.24
CA ALA A 80 -7.00 -19.01 -6.10
C ALA A 80 -6.48 -20.37 -5.61
N VAL A 81 -6.09 -21.25 -6.55
CA VAL A 81 -5.48 -22.55 -6.23
C VAL A 81 -4.09 -22.37 -5.63
N VAL A 82 -3.28 -21.44 -6.16
CA VAL A 82 -1.96 -21.14 -5.62
C VAL A 82 -2.06 -20.59 -4.20
N VAL A 83 -2.92 -19.59 -3.96
CA VAL A 83 -3.15 -19.03 -2.62
C VAL A 83 -3.60 -20.13 -1.64
N ARG A 84 -4.55 -20.97 -2.05
CA ARG A 84 -4.98 -22.12 -1.25
C ARG A 84 -3.82 -23.05 -0.91
N ASP A 85 -3.02 -23.46 -1.89
CA ASP A 85 -1.89 -24.36 -1.65
C ASP A 85 -0.87 -23.74 -0.69
N LEU A 86 -0.57 -22.44 -0.83
CA LEU A 86 0.35 -21.73 0.05
C LEU A 86 -0.17 -21.64 1.49
N VAL A 87 -1.43 -21.26 1.69
CA VAL A 87 -2.02 -21.13 3.03
C VAL A 87 -2.08 -22.48 3.73
N PHE A 88 -2.57 -23.53 3.04
CA PHE A 88 -2.70 -24.85 3.65
C PHE A 88 -1.34 -25.47 3.96
N GLN A 89 -0.37 -25.35 3.04
CA GLN A 89 0.98 -25.84 3.26
C GLN A 89 1.69 -25.09 4.40
N SER A 90 1.44 -23.79 4.53
CA SER A 90 1.98 -23.00 5.63
C SER A 90 1.38 -23.43 6.98
N LEU A 91 0.08 -23.72 7.03
CA LEU A 91 -0.55 -24.29 8.23
C LEU A 91 0.07 -25.66 8.58
N ASP A 92 0.31 -26.53 7.59
CA ASP A 92 0.99 -27.82 7.80
C ASP A 92 2.37 -27.63 8.44
N HIS A 93 3.17 -26.66 7.98
CA HIS A 93 4.49 -26.40 8.55
C HIS A 93 4.43 -25.88 9.98
N ILE A 94 3.51 -24.95 10.27
CA ILE A 94 3.35 -24.42 11.64
C ILE A 94 2.87 -25.52 12.60
N GLU A 95 1.97 -26.39 12.15
CA GLU A 95 1.40 -27.48 12.96
C GLU A 95 2.45 -28.55 13.29
N ASN A 96 3.28 -28.88 12.31
CA ASN A 96 4.32 -29.92 12.42
C ASN A 96 5.68 -29.38 12.88
N ASP A 97 5.77 -28.09 13.24
CA ASP A 97 7.03 -27.51 13.72
C ASP A 97 7.51 -28.20 15.00
N ASP A 98 8.70 -28.77 14.92
CA ASP A 98 9.42 -29.42 16.02
C ASP A 98 10.35 -28.44 16.76
N GLY A 99 10.46 -27.19 16.28
CA GLY A 99 11.37 -26.18 16.81
C GLY A 99 12.83 -26.37 16.35
N SER A 100 13.07 -27.23 15.35
CA SER A 100 14.39 -27.42 14.76
C SER A 100 14.86 -26.15 14.05
N PRO A 101 16.12 -25.72 14.21
CA PRO A 101 16.70 -24.61 13.44
C PRO A 101 16.59 -24.81 11.92
N SER A 102 16.55 -26.06 11.47
CA SER A 102 16.39 -26.39 10.04
C SER A 102 15.03 -25.97 9.47
N ASN A 103 14.01 -25.77 10.31
CA ASN A 103 12.67 -25.34 9.93
C ASN A 103 12.48 -23.82 10.02
N GLU A 104 13.41 -23.10 10.64
CA GLU A 104 13.24 -21.68 11.00
C GLU A 104 12.86 -20.80 9.80
N ALA A 105 13.56 -20.95 8.66
CA ALA A 105 13.27 -20.17 7.46
C ALA A 105 11.88 -20.48 6.86
N VAL A 106 11.47 -21.75 6.94
CA VAL A 106 10.15 -22.20 6.44
C VAL A 106 9.04 -21.67 7.36
N ILE A 107 9.25 -21.68 8.68
CA ILE A 107 8.29 -21.14 9.66
C ILE A 107 8.18 -19.62 9.55
N LYS A 108 9.31 -18.91 9.43
CA LYS A 108 9.34 -17.45 9.22
C LYS A 108 8.59 -17.03 7.95
N PHE A 109 8.58 -17.87 6.92
CA PHE A 109 7.76 -17.66 5.74
C PHE A 109 6.29 -18.08 5.95
N SER A 110 6.05 -19.23 6.59
CA SER A 110 4.72 -19.82 6.73
C SER A 110 3.77 -18.96 7.57
N VAL A 111 4.25 -18.42 8.69
CA VAL A 111 3.43 -17.58 9.61
C VAL A 111 2.80 -16.39 8.88
N PRO A 112 3.57 -15.45 8.28
CA PRO A 112 2.99 -14.32 7.56
C PRO A 112 2.17 -14.74 6.34
N THR A 113 2.54 -15.85 5.69
CA THR A 113 1.81 -16.37 4.52
C THR A 113 0.41 -16.84 4.88
N VAL A 114 0.23 -17.58 5.98
CA VAL A 114 -1.12 -17.97 6.43
C VAL A 114 -1.94 -16.71 6.70
N TRP A 115 -1.42 -15.76 7.47
CA TRP A 115 -2.20 -14.63 7.94
C TRP A 115 -2.52 -13.64 6.82
N GLY A 116 -1.52 -13.25 6.04
CA GLY A 116 -1.70 -12.26 4.97
C GLY A 116 -2.49 -12.76 3.76
N LEU A 117 -2.42 -14.05 3.43
CA LEU A 117 -3.11 -14.58 2.24
C LEU A 117 -4.46 -15.23 2.53
N SER A 118 -4.82 -15.43 3.80
CA SER A 118 -6.12 -16.04 4.15
C SER A 118 -7.31 -15.25 3.61
N GLN A 119 -7.19 -13.91 3.57
CA GLN A 119 -8.24 -13.03 3.05
C GLN A 119 -8.44 -13.17 1.54
N ALA A 120 -7.40 -13.58 0.80
CA ALA A 120 -7.43 -13.82 -0.63
C ALA A 120 -7.90 -15.25 -1.00
N LEU A 121 -8.28 -16.08 -0.01
CA LEU A 121 -8.85 -17.39 -0.28
C LEU A 121 -10.22 -17.25 -0.95
N SER A 122 -10.38 -17.89 -2.11
CA SER A 122 -11.69 -18.01 -2.74
C SER A 122 -12.70 -18.71 -1.83
N ASP A 123 -13.96 -18.28 -1.90
CA ASP A 123 -15.10 -18.84 -1.16
C ASP A 123 -15.22 -20.37 -1.27
N VAL A 124 -14.77 -20.96 -2.39
CA VAL A 124 -14.78 -22.40 -2.63
C VAL A 124 -13.90 -23.15 -1.62
N PHE A 125 -12.77 -22.56 -1.20
CA PHE A 125 -11.83 -23.18 -0.27
C PHE A 125 -12.08 -22.81 1.18
N PHE A 126 -12.89 -21.76 1.42
CA PHE A 126 -13.16 -21.23 2.75
C PHE A 126 -13.70 -22.28 3.74
N PRO A 127 -14.67 -23.16 3.40
CA PRO A 127 -15.15 -24.19 4.34
C PRO A 127 -14.05 -25.14 4.81
N ALA A 128 -13.17 -25.57 3.89
CA ALA A 128 -12.06 -26.46 4.21
C ALA A 128 -11.03 -25.76 5.10
N PHE A 129 -10.78 -24.47 4.84
CA PHE A 129 -9.88 -23.66 5.64
C PHE A 129 -10.39 -23.49 7.07
N ILE A 130 -11.67 -23.14 7.26
CA ILE A 130 -12.28 -23.02 8.59
C ILE A 130 -12.23 -24.36 9.34
N SER A 131 -12.61 -25.47 8.69
CA SER A 131 -12.52 -26.80 9.31
C SER A 131 -11.09 -27.22 9.69
N ARG A 132 -10.08 -26.65 9.02
CA ARG A 132 -8.67 -26.83 9.37
C ARG A 132 -8.29 -25.98 10.58
N LEU A 133 -8.66 -24.70 10.60
CA LEU A 133 -8.43 -23.81 11.75
C LEU A 133 -9.11 -24.30 13.04
N GLU A 134 -10.32 -24.86 12.95
CA GLU A 134 -11.03 -25.40 14.12
C GLU A 134 -10.23 -26.51 14.84
N ARG A 135 -9.47 -27.30 14.08
CA ARG A 135 -8.64 -28.41 14.56
C ARG A 135 -7.19 -28.02 14.82
N PHE A 136 -6.78 -26.84 14.36
CA PHE A 136 -5.41 -26.38 14.44
C PHE A 136 -4.97 -26.17 15.90
N ASN A 137 -3.76 -26.63 16.22
CA ASN A 137 -3.18 -26.44 17.54
C ASN A 137 -2.50 -25.07 17.67
N PHE A 138 -3.26 -24.07 18.10
CA PHE A 138 -2.76 -22.70 18.27
C PHE A 138 -1.60 -22.57 19.29
N ASN A 139 -1.30 -23.58 20.13
CA ASN A 139 -0.11 -23.52 20.99
C ASN A 139 1.19 -23.59 20.17
N ARG A 140 1.15 -24.22 18.99
CA ARG A 140 2.28 -24.25 18.05
C ARG A 140 2.53 -22.86 17.49
N LEU A 141 1.46 -22.09 17.27
CA LEU A 141 1.54 -20.73 16.79
C LEU A 141 2.28 -19.82 17.77
N THR A 142 2.07 -19.97 19.09
CA THR A 142 2.80 -19.19 20.10
C THR A 142 4.32 -19.39 20.00
N ARG A 143 4.76 -20.62 19.73
CA ARG A 143 6.18 -20.95 19.54
C ARG A 143 6.70 -20.42 18.20
N ALA A 144 5.97 -20.66 17.12
CA ALA A 144 6.33 -20.20 15.78
C ALA A 144 6.42 -18.66 15.70
N HIS A 145 5.50 -17.93 16.32
CA HIS A 145 5.56 -16.47 16.42
C HIS A 145 6.74 -15.99 17.26
N THR A 146 7.09 -16.70 18.34
CA THR A 146 8.29 -16.36 19.13
C THR A 146 9.56 -16.44 18.28
N MET A 147 9.65 -17.42 17.37
CA MET A 147 10.74 -17.53 16.38
C MET A 147 10.65 -16.48 15.26
N ALA A 148 9.45 -16.02 14.92
CA ALA A 148 9.20 -15.01 13.90
C ALA A 148 9.24 -13.55 14.42
N ARG A 149 9.50 -13.32 15.73
CA ARG A 149 9.55 -11.98 16.37
C ARG A 149 10.50 -10.98 15.70
N THR A 150 11.39 -11.42 14.81
CA THR A 150 12.23 -10.53 14.00
C THR A 150 11.46 -9.84 12.86
N HIS A 151 10.19 -10.18 12.62
CA HIS A 151 9.40 -9.66 11.50
C HIS A 151 8.14 -8.97 12.03
N GLU A 152 8.23 -7.66 12.25
CA GLU A 152 7.17 -6.77 12.75
C GLU A 152 5.82 -6.96 12.01
N LEU A 153 5.87 -7.19 10.69
CA LEU A 153 4.71 -7.45 9.83
C LEU A 153 3.91 -8.70 10.22
N ALA A 154 4.52 -9.71 10.85
CA ALA A 154 3.81 -10.95 11.19
C ALA A 154 2.78 -10.75 12.32
N GLY A 155 3.00 -9.78 13.21
CA GLY A 155 2.03 -9.40 14.24
C GLY A 155 0.85 -8.61 13.67
N LEU A 156 1.13 -7.70 12.72
CA LEU A 156 0.13 -6.92 11.98
C LEU A 156 -0.80 -7.84 11.18
N GLN A 157 -0.23 -8.70 10.33
CA GLN A 157 -1.01 -9.64 9.50
C GLN A 157 -1.85 -10.60 10.34
N PHE A 158 -1.35 -11.02 11.51
CA PHE A 158 -2.13 -11.85 12.42
C PHE A 158 -3.34 -11.10 13.00
N ALA A 159 -3.18 -9.82 13.37
CA ALA A 159 -4.28 -9.01 13.85
C ALA A 159 -5.35 -8.79 12.75
N GLU A 160 -4.93 -8.43 11.53
CA GLU A 160 -5.82 -8.31 10.35
C GLU A 160 -6.55 -9.62 10.06
N PHE A 161 -5.86 -10.75 10.19
CA PHE A 161 -6.47 -12.08 10.04
C PHE A 161 -7.56 -12.33 11.08
N ILE A 162 -7.33 -11.98 12.35
CA ILE A 162 -8.31 -12.13 13.43
C ILE A 162 -9.53 -11.25 13.18
N GLU A 163 -9.32 -10.01 12.72
CA GLU A 163 -10.41 -9.11 12.32
C GLU A 163 -11.26 -9.74 11.23
N TRP A 164 -10.61 -10.09 10.12
CA TRP A 164 -11.28 -10.67 8.97
C TRP A 164 -12.06 -11.91 9.39
N LEU A 165 -11.47 -12.79 10.21
CA LEU A 165 -12.14 -14.00 10.66
C LEU A 165 -13.38 -13.69 11.54
N TYR A 166 -13.33 -12.60 12.31
CA TYR A 166 -14.45 -12.12 13.11
C TYR A 166 -15.54 -11.44 12.26
N SER A 167 -15.17 -10.60 11.29
CA SER A 167 -16.09 -9.84 10.42
C SER A 167 -16.97 -10.74 9.56
N LEU A 168 -16.50 -11.95 9.27
CA LEU A 168 -17.26 -12.98 8.53
C LEU A 168 -18.59 -13.35 9.20
N GLY A 169 -18.80 -13.02 10.49
CA GLY A 169 -20.12 -12.95 11.15
C GLY A 169 -20.93 -14.26 11.26
N ASN A 170 -20.48 -15.33 10.60
CA ASN A 170 -21.21 -16.57 10.41
C ASN A 170 -21.01 -17.52 11.60
N THR A 171 -21.98 -18.39 11.86
CA THR A 171 -21.96 -19.34 13.00
C THR A 171 -20.74 -20.26 13.01
N ARG A 172 -20.13 -20.53 11.85
CA ARG A 172 -18.90 -21.33 11.73
C ARG A 172 -17.62 -20.55 12.05
N SER A 173 -17.49 -19.27 11.70
CA SER A 173 -16.30 -18.47 12.07
C SER A 173 -16.28 -18.12 13.56
N LYS A 174 -17.46 -17.85 14.14
CA LYS A 174 -17.67 -17.72 15.61
C LYS A 174 -17.26 -18.97 16.39
N SER A 175 -17.11 -20.11 15.71
CA SER A 175 -16.71 -21.35 16.35
C SER A 175 -15.18 -21.52 16.45
N VAL A 176 -14.40 -20.67 15.76
CA VAL A 176 -12.93 -20.64 15.82
C VAL A 176 -12.43 -19.54 16.76
N ILE A 177 -13.08 -18.37 16.78
CA ILE A 177 -12.71 -17.25 17.65
C ILE A 177 -13.86 -16.94 18.61
N ASN A 178 -13.55 -16.91 19.90
CA ASN A 178 -14.44 -16.38 20.93
C ASN A 178 -13.73 -15.27 21.71
N VAL A 179 -14.42 -14.15 21.94
CA VAL A 179 -13.91 -13.10 22.82
C VAL A 179 -14.38 -13.35 24.23
N VAL A 180 -13.41 -13.53 25.12
CA VAL A 180 -13.66 -14.05 26.48
C VAL A 180 -13.78 -12.92 27.50
N GLN A 181 -12.94 -11.88 27.41
CA GLN A 181 -12.96 -10.78 28.38
C GLN A 181 -12.23 -9.52 27.84
N LYS A 182 -12.70 -8.33 28.26
CA LYS A 182 -11.94 -7.07 28.22
C LYS A 182 -11.18 -6.94 29.55
N ALA A 183 -9.87 -7.18 29.54
CA ALA A 183 -9.10 -7.29 30.79
C ALA A 183 -8.72 -5.92 31.36
N SER A 184 -8.73 -5.83 32.70
CA SER A 184 -8.11 -4.73 33.45
C SER A 184 -6.58 -4.90 33.44
N PRO A 185 -5.77 -3.83 33.35
CA PRO A 185 -4.31 -3.90 33.17
C PRO A 185 -3.52 -4.55 34.32
N GLU A 186 -4.15 -4.90 35.45
CA GLU A 186 -3.45 -5.36 36.66
C GLU A 186 -3.18 -6.88 36.74
N TYR A 187 -3.72 -7.71 35.84
CA TYR A 187 -3.63 -9.18 35.97
C TYR A 187 -3.37 -9.88 34.64
N VAL A 188 -2.11 -9.96 34.21
CA VAL A 188 -1.74 -10.81 33.06
C VAL A 188 -0.34 -11.42 33.26
N SER A 189 -0.25 -12.61 33.85
CA SER A 189 1.03 -13.27 34.16
C SER A 189 1.49 -14.33 33.16
N ASP A 190 0.63 -14.82 32.26
CA ASP A 190 1.00 -15.86 31.27
C ASP A 190 0.32 -15.62 29.92
N VAL A 191 0.64 -14.50 29.27
CA VAL A 191 0.00 -14.16 27.99
C VAL A 191 1.01 -13.72 26.95
N MET A 192 0.80 -14.25 25.74
CA MET A 192 1.43 -13.72 24.53
C MET A 192 0.89 -12.31 24.30
N ILE A 193 1.64 -11.31 24.76
CA ILE A 193 1.41 -9.91 24.43
C ILE A 193 1.86 -9.74 22.99
N LEU A 194 0.91 -9.72 22.06
CA LEU A 194 1.17 -9.20 20.72
C LEU A 194 1.08 -7.69 20.83
N GLU A 195 2.25 -7.04 20.80
CA GLU A 195 2.35 -5.60 20.64
C GLU A 195 1.98 -5.29 19.19
N HIS A 196 0.76 -4.79 19.00
CA HIS A 196 0.27 -4.39 17.69
C HIS A 196 0.44 -2.88 17.54
N PHE A 197 1.27 -2.48 16.59
CA PHE A 197 1.29 -1.14 16.02
C PHE A 197 0.01 -0.99 15.19
N PRO A 198 -0.89 -0.06 15.55
CA PRO A 198 -2.26 -0.12 15.11
C PRO A 198 -2.38 0.46 13.73
N ASN A 199 -3.06 -0.33 12.89
CA ASN A 199 -3.49 0.09 11.58
C ASN A 199 -5.00 0.40 11.36
N SER A 200 -5.68 1.09 12.31
CA SER A 200 -6.89 1.96 12.18
C SER A 200 -7.78 1.95 13.45
N PRO A 201 -8.41 3.09 13.89
CA PRO A 201 -9.17 3.18 15.14
C PRO A 201 -10.70 3.03 15.02
N GLN A 202 -11.28 2.60 13.89
CA GLN A 202 -12.74 2.75 13.73
C GLN A 202 -13.60 1.52 13.56
N ASP A 203 -13.11 0.39 13.06
CA ASP A 203 -14.00 -0.78 12.89
C ASP A 203 -13.89 -1.82 14.02
N TYR A 204 -13.11 -1.55 15.06
CA TYR A 204 -12.88 -2.50 16.15
C TYR A 204 -13.56 -2.19 17.48
N ILE A 205 -14.19 -1.03 17.60
CA ILE A 205 -14.97 -0.65 18.81
C ILE A 205 -16.44 -1.10 18.69
N ALA A 206 -16.92 -1.38 17.48
CA ALA A 206 -18.33 -1.70 17.22
C ALA A 206 -18.58 -3.19 16.99
N SER A 207 -18.14 -4.07 17.91
CA SER A 207 -18.74 -5.41 18.11
C SER A 207 -18.33 -6.11 19.41
N PHE A 208 -17.50 -5.51 20.27
CA PHE A 208 -17.27 -5.99 21.64
C PHE A 208 -17.67 -4.91 22.61
N ALA A 209 -18.98 -4.70 22.77
CA ALA A 209 -19.57 -3.63 23.57
C ALA A 209 -18.88 -3.49 24.94
N PRO A 210 -18.17 -2.39 25.23
CA PRO A 210 -17.78 -2.04 26.57
C PRO A 210 -18.76 -0.99 27.08
N GLY A 211 -19.66 -1.40 27.96
CA GLY A 211 -20.21 -0.45 28.92
C GLY A 211 -19.04 0.14 29.72
N VAL A 212 -18.85 1.45 29.61
CA VAL A 212 -18.08 2.30 30.52
C VAL A 212 -16.66 1.81 30.83
N ALA A 213 -15.67 2.20 30.01
CA ALA A 213 -14.27 2.14 30.43
C ALA A 213 -13.49 3.37 29.93
N ASP A 214 -12.66 3.90 30.81
CA ASP A 214 -11.79 5.06 30.68
C ASP A 214 -10.85 4.95 29.46
N PRO A 215 -10.79 5.95 28.57
CA PRO A 215 -9.98 5.94 27.36
C PRO A 215 -8.45 6.02 27.58
N THR A 216 -7.99 6.11 28.84
CA THR A 216 -6.56 6.32 29.17
C THR A 216 -5.76 5.06 29.50
N LEU A 217 -6.37 3.87 29.47
CA LEU A 217 -5.70 2.60 29.78
C LEU A 217 -5.64 1.66 28.57
N PRO A 218 -4.50 0.98 28.31
CA PRO A 218 -4.39 0.03 27.21
C PRO A 218 -5.40 -1.09 27.41
N PHE A 219 -6.33 -1.22 26.46
CA PHE A 219 -7.33 -2.27 26.48
C PHE A 219 -6.68 -3.59 26.04
N LEU A 220 -6.81 -4.61 26.88
CA LEU A 220 -6.36 -5.96 26.58
C LEU A 220 -7.57 -6.80 26.19
N LEU A 221 -7.61 -7.23 24.92
CA LEU A 221 -8.61 -8.14 24.40
C LEU A 221 -8.15 -9.58 24.58
N GLN A 222 -8.85 -10.36 25.39
CA GLN A 222 -8.57 -11.78 25.55
C GLN A 222 -9.38 -12.58 24.52
N LEU A 223 -8.67 -13.17 23.57
CA LEU A 223 -9.23 -14.03 22.53
C LEU A 223 -9.01 -15.49 22.87
N ARG A 224 -10.00 -16.33 22.62
CA ARG A 224 -9.91 -17.79 22.65
C ARG A 224 -9.97 -18.32 21.23
N LEU A 225 -8.89 -18.96 20.80
CA LEU A 225 -8.74 -19.51 19.44
C LEU A 225 -8.82 -21.03 19.42
N GLY A 226 -9.50 -21.59 18.42
CA GLY A 226 -9.60 -23.03 18.16
C GLY A 226 -10.65 -23.75 19.02
N LYS A 227 -11.12 -24.90 18.53
CA LYS A 227 -12.07 -25.76 19.28
C LYS A 227 -11.37 -26.78 20.17
N ILE A 228 -10.33 -27.41 19.63
CA ILE A 228 -9.66 -28.56 20.26
C ILE A 228 -8.49 -28.11 21.15
N SER A 229 -7.70 -27.15 20.69
CA SER A 229 -6.54 -26.62 21.41
C SER A 229 -6.73 -25.13 21.63
N GLN A 230 -7.48 -24.80 22.68
CA GLN A 230 -7.79 -23.42 23.02
C GLN A 230 -6.54 -22.69 23.51
N VAL A 231 -6.22 -21.58 22.86
CA VAL A 231 -5.19 -20.64 23.32
C VAL A 231 -5.83 -19.31 23.65
N HIS A 232 -5.42 -18.74 24.78
CA HIS A 232 -5.77 -17.38 25.15
C HIS A 232 -4.66 -16.44 24.72
N ILE A 233 -5.00 -15.47 23.87
CA ILE A 233 -4.06 -14.44 23.41
C ILE A 233 -4.59 -13.09 23.89
N ALA A 234 -3.74 -12.27 24.49
CA ALA A 234 -4.06 -10.87 24.72
C ALA A 234 -3.45 -10.03 23.62
N LEU A 235 -4.31 -9.34 22.89
CA LEU A 235 -3.88 -8.30 21.97
C LEU A 235 -3.72 -7.02 22.77
N ARG A 236 -2.51 -6.46 22.76
CA ARG A 236 -2.26 -5.08 23.21
C ARG A 236 -2.39 -4.21 21.97
N VAL A 237 -3.39 -3.34 21.95
CA VAL A 237 -3.42 -2.27 20.96
C VAL A 237 -2.45 -1.20 21.43
N VAL A 238 -1.31 -1.11 20.76
CA VAL A 238 -0.29 -0.08 20.99
C VAL A 238 -0.67 1.15 20.17
N GLU A 239 -0.30 2.34 20.63
CA GLU A 239 -0.79 3.65 20.20
C GLU A 239 -0.07 4.29 18.99
N HIS A 240 0.33 3.59 17.92
CA HIS A 240 0.93 4.27 16.75
C HIS A 240 -0.08 5.15 15.96
N LEU A 241 -1.36 4.89 16.14
CA LEU A 241 -2.46 5.76 15.73
C LEU A 241 -2.44 7.06 16.48
N ASN A 242 -2.00 7.05 17.74
CA ASN A 242 -1.95 8.25 18.55
C ASN A 242 -0.90 9.21 17.98
N ASP A 243 0.21 8.74 17.40
CA ASP A 243 1.21 9.62 16.77
C ASP A 243 0.70 10.26 15.47
N GLN A 244 0.11 9.50 14.55
CA GLN A 244 -0.43 10.05 13.30
C GLN A 244 -1.69 10.89 13.53
N PHE A 245 -2.56 10.46 14.45
CA PHE A 245 -3.75 11.20 14.86
C PHE A 245 -3.37 12.47 15.61
N THR A 246 -2.38 12.41 16.51
CA THR A 246 -1.83 13.60 17.20
C THR A 246 -1.18 14.53 16.20
N TYR A 247 -0.32 14.02 15.31
CA TYR A 247 0.30 14.82 14.24
C TYR A 247 -0.75 15.52 13.37
N PHE A 248 -1.75 14.78 12.88
CA PHE A 248 -2.80 15.33 12.03
C PHE A 248 -3.71 16.29 12.80
N ARG A 249 -4.01 16.02 14.07
CA ARG A 249 -4.76 16.89 14.97
C ARG A 249 -4.00 18.18 15.29
N GLU A 250 -2.70 18.11 15.54
CA GLU A 250 -1.83 19.26 15.73
C GLU A 250 -1.75 20.10 14.45
N PHE A 251 -1.59 19.46 13.30
CA PHE A 251 -1.59 20.10 11.99
C PHE A 251 -2.91 20.85 11.71
N LEU A 252 -4.06 20.18 11.86
CA LEU A 252 -5.37 20.82 11.69
C LEU A 252 -5.62 21.87 12.78
N GLY A 253 -5.06 21.70 13.98
CA GLY A 253 -5.03 22.72 15.03
C GLY A 253 -4.32 23.99 14.56
N GLY A 254 -3.19 23.85 13.87
CA GLY A 254 -2.49 24.97 13.22
C GLY A 254 -3.32 25.68 12.15
N ILE A 255 -4.02 24.91 11.30
CA ILE A 255 -4.95 25.48 10.31
C ILE A 255 -6.11 26.21 10.99
N ARG A 256 -6.72 25.61 12.00
CA ARG A 256 -7.80 26.21 12.78
C ARG A 256 -7.37 27.53 13.39
N GLN A 257 -6.15 27.61 13.91
CA GLN A 257 -5.60 28.85 14.46
C GLN A 257 -5.41 29.90 13.36
N LYS A 258 -4.90 29.52 12.18
CA LYS A 258 -4.71 30.39 11.03
C LYS A 258 -6.03 30.93 10.43
N PHE A 259 -7.11 30.14 10.51
CA PHE A 259 -8.44 30.46 9.95
C PHE A 259 -9.52 30.62 11.02
N LYS A 260 -9.14 31.03 12.24
CA LYS A 260 -10.01 31.07 13.43
C LYS A 260 -11.31 31.86 13.21
N ASP A 261 -11.25 32.92 12.39
CA ASP A 261 -12.40 33.79 12.11
C ASP A 261 -13.37 33.23 11.05
N ARG A 262 -12.97 32.18 10.33
CA ARG A 262 -13.73 31.57 9.22
C ARG A 262 -14.18 30.13 9.51
N LEU A 263 -13.63 29.50 10.54
CA LEU A 263 -13.90 28.10 10.88
C LEU A 263 -14.74 27.96 12.16
N PRO A 264 -15.60 26.92 12.23
CA PRO A 264 -16.37 26.63 13.44
C PRO A 264 -15.48 26.38 14.68
N ALA A 265 -16.02 26.69 15.86
CA ALA A 265 -15.33 26.45 17.14
C ALA A 265 -15.09 24.96 17.44
N ASN A 266 -15.78 24.06 16.76
CA ASN A 266 -15.60 22.61 16.85
C ASN A 266 -14.93 22.03 15.60
N TRP A 267 -14.27 22.85 14.78
CA TRP A 267 -13.54 22.39 13.60
C TRP A 267 -12.11 21.96 13.95
N PRO A 268 -11.60 20.85 13.38
CA PRO A 268 -12.36 19.79 12.69
C PRO A 268 -13.22 19.00 13.71
N SER A 269 -14.35 18.42 13.28
CA SER A 269 -15.12 17.57 14.17
C SER A 269 -14.38 16.27 14.47
N ASP A 270 -14.62 15.65 15.62
CA ASP A 270 -14.01 14.34 15.94
C ASP A 270 -14.38 13.29 14.88
N SER A 271 -15.57 13.38 14.28
CA SER A 271 -15.99 12.50 13.19
C SER A 271 -15.16 12.69 11.90
N ASP A 272 -14.80 13.93 11.55
CA ASP A 272 -14.00 14.22 10.34
C ASP A 272 -12.55 13.75 10.51
N LEU A 273 -11.96 14.05 11.68
CA LEU A 273 -10.60 13.59 12.04
C LEU A 273 -10.50 12.08 11.93
N LEU A 274 -11.51 11.42 12.46
CA LEU A 274 -11.56 9.99 12.60
C LEU A 274 -11.79 9.30 11.25
N GLY A 275 -12.72 9.80 10.43
CA GLY A 275 -12.92 9.28 9.07
C GLY A 275 -11.69 9.41 8.17
N ILE A 276 -10.93 10.50 8.29
CA ILE A 276 -9.69 10.70 7.52
C ILE A 276 -8.56 9.81 8.05
N THR A 277 -8.41 9.69 9.37
CA THR A 277 -7.34 8.90 9.97
C THR A 277 -7.51 7.41 9.67
N VAL A 278 -8.75 6.93 9.53
CA VAL A 278 -9.06 5.55 9.06
C VAL A 278 -8.68 5.36 7.61
N ALA A 279 -9.04 6.31 6.76
CA ALA A 279 -8.82 6.16 5.32
C ALA A 279 -7.36 6.34 4.92
N ALA A 280 -6.61 7.14 5.68
CA ALA A 280 -5.17 7.34 5.50
C ALA A 280 -4.32 6.31 6.25
N HIS A 281 -4.97 5.38 6.96
CA HIS A 281 -4.33 4.56 7.95
C HIS A 281 -3.18 3.72 7.35
N ASP A 282 -3.49 2.95 6.30
CA ASP A 282 -2.50 2.04 5.69
C ASP A 282 -1.58 2.75 4.70
N ASN A 283 -1.65 4.08 4.61
CA ASN A 283 -0.96 4.84 3.58
C ASN A 283 -0.45 6.20 4.11
N THR A 284 0.79 6.20 4.59
CA THR A 284 1.48 7.43 5.01
C THR A 284 1.54 8.48 3.89
N GLU A 285 1.61 8.07 2.62
CA GLU A 285 1.58 8.98 1.46
C GLU A 285 0.21 9.66 1.33
N ALA A 286 -0.89 8.96 1.65
CA ALA A 286 -2.24 9.53 1.74
C ALA A 286 -2.29 10.63 2.79
N LEU A 287 -1.74 10.39 3.99
CA LEU A 287 -1.75 11.38 5.08
C LEU A 287 -0.92 12.62 4.70
N CYS A 288 0.24 12.44 4.07
CA CYS A 288 1.02 13.54 3.51
C CYS A 288 0.26 14.27 2.40
N PHE A 289 -0.44 13.57 1.51
CA PHE A 289 -1.24 14.18 0.45
C PHE A 289 -2.39 15.01 1.03
N LEU A 290 -3.14 14.47 1.99
CA LEU A 290 -4.30 15.13 2.60
C LEU A 290 -3.89 16.35 3.42
N THR A 291 -2.80 16.27 4.17
CA THR A 291 -2.24 17.44 4.87
C THR A 291 -1.86 18.54 3.88
N ARG A 292 -1.21 18.20 2.76
CA ARG A 292 -0.94 19.17 1.69
C ARG A 292 -2.23 19.73 1.08
N PHE A 293 -3.17 18.87 0.70
CA PHE A 293 -4.42 19.27 0.07
C PHE A 293 -5.26 20.23 0.93
N ILE A 294 -5.36 19.97 2.25
CA ILE A 294 -6.09 20.83 3.21
C ILE A 294 -5.26 22.05 3.63
N GLY A 295 -3.93 21.89 3.74
CA GLY A 295 -3.01 22.92 4.21
C GLY A 295 -2.68 24.00 3.20
N LEU A 296 -2.76 23.68 1.91
CA LEU A 296 -2.40 24.57 0.80
C LEU A 296 -3.52 25.55 0.45
N THR A 297 -3.97 26.26 1.47
CA THR A 297 -4.65 27.53 1.33
C THR A 297 -3.59 28.62 1.24
N GLY A 298 -2.99 28.74 0.06
CA GLY A 298 -1.93 29.71 -0.25
C GLY A 298 -2.34 31.17 -0.05
N ASP A 299 -3.64 31.44 0.09
CA ASP A 299 -4.17 32.76 0.38
C ASP A 299 -5.24 32.71 1.49
N LEU A 300 -5.07 33.51 2.54
CA LEU A 300 -6.05 33.68 3.62
C LEU A 300 -7.40 34.20 3.09
N SER A 301 -7.39 34.90 1.95
CA SER A 301 -8.57 35.46 1.31
C SER A 301 -9.40 34.43 0.54
N TYR A 302 -8.78 33.40 -0.02
CA TYR A 302 -9.45 32.41 -0.91
C TYR A 302 -9.41 30.97 -0.41
N GLY A 303 -8.65 30.67 0.65
CA GLY A 303 -8.59 29.34 1.23
C GLY A 303 -9.95 28.84 1.75
N ASP A 304 -10.26 27.57 1.48
CA ASP A 304 -11.44 26.87 2.02
C ASP A 304 -11.04 25.54 2.70
N PRO A 305 -10.42 25.59 3.89
CA PRO A 305 -9.99 24.38 4.59
C PRO A 305 -11.17 23.47 4.97
N ASP A 306 -12.35 24.04 5.25
CA ASP A 306 -13.55 23.28 5.61
C ASP A 306 -14.12 22.53 4.39
N GLY A 307 -14.23 23.19 3.25
CA GLY A 307 -14.62 22.54 1.99
C GLY A 307 -13.63 21.45 1.57
N GLN A 308 -12.32 21.70 1.71
CA GLN A 308 -11.29 20.70 1.41
C GLN A 308 -11.38 19.49 2.35
N LEU A 309 -11.58 19.71 3.66
CA LEU A 309 -11.79 18.63 4.63
C LEU A 309 -13.02 17.78 4.29
N LYS A 310 -14.13 18.42 3.91
CA LYS A 310 -15.37 17.74 3.49
C LYS A 310 -15.19 16.96 2.18
N LEU A 311 -14.37 17.45 1.26
CA LEU A 311 -14.02 16.70 0.06
C LEU A 311 -13.20 15.45 0.40
N CYS A 312 -12.25 15.57 1.34
CA CYS A 312 -11.50 14.42 1.85
C CYS A 312 -12.44 13.36 2.43
N THR A 313 -13.34 13.73 3.35
CA THR A 313 -14.27 12.77 3.96
C THR A 313 -15.23 12.16 2.93
N LYS A 314 -15.68 12.94 1.93
CA LYS A 314 -16.54 12.46 0.84
C LYS A 314 -15.84 11.48 -0.09
N PHE A 315 -14.63 11.80 -0.56
CA PHE A 315 -13.92 10.96 -1.53
C PHE A 315 -13.38 9.69 -0.89
N LEU A 316 -13.00 9.76 0.39
CA LEU A 316 -12.53 8.59 1.14
C LEU A 316 -13.68 7.72 1.66
N GLY A 317 -14.85 8.28 1.97
CA GLY A 317 -16.02 7.55 2.47
C GLY A 317 -16.88 6.85 1.40
N GLY A 318 -16.56 7.00 0.11
CA GLY A 318 -17.36 6.45 -1.00
C GLY A 318 -17.05 5.01 -1.43
N GLY A 319 -16.07 4.35 -0.81
CA GLY A 319 -15.48 3.08 -1.26
C GLY A 319 -16.25 1.79 -0.97
N ASN A 320 -17.58 1.81 -0.79
CA ASN A 320 -18.41 0.62 -0.50
C ASN A 320 -19.11 0.02 -1.73
N SER A 321 -18.43 -0.05 -2.87
CA SER A 321 -18.93 -0.80 -4.05
C SER A 321 -17.87 -1.78 -4.53
N GLY A 322 -18.25 -3.06 -4.55
CA GLY A 322 -17.38 -4.22 -4.65
C GLY A 322 -16.82 -4.50 -6.05
N ASP A 323 -16.21 -3.49 -6.67
CA ASP A 323 -15.39 -3.68 -7.85
C ASP A 323 -13.92 -3.69 -7.42
N THR A 324 -13.12 -4.55 -8.04
CA THR A 324 -11.67 -4.68 -7.80
C THR A 324 -10.96 -3.38 -8.18
N VAL A 325 -10.87 -2.44 -7.23
CA VAL A 325 -10.28 -1.12 -7.46
C VAL A 325 -8.78 -1.21 -7.24
N ASN A 326 -8.02 -0.91 -8.30
CA ASN A 326 -6.59 -0.64 -8.23
C ASN A 326 -6.30 0.34 -7.06
N PRO A 327 -5.38 0.03 -6.12
CA PRO A 327 -5.11 0.87 -4.94
C PRO A 327 -4.72 2.32 -5.26
N PHE A 328 -4.31 2.63 -6.50
CA PHE A 328 -4.01 3.98 -6.96
C PHE A 328 -5.23 4.81 -7.44
N ASN A 329 -6.42 4.20 -7.55
CA ASN A 329 -7.66 4.89 -8.00
C ASN A 329 -8.28 5.77 -6.89
N VAL A 330 -7.91 5.56 -5.61
CA VAL A 330 -8.47 6.32 -4.48
C VAL A 330 -8.16 7.84 -4.58
N TYR A 331 -7.08 8.20 -5.27
CA TYR A 331 -6.69 9.60 -5.48
C TYR A 331 -7.28 10.24 -6.73
N ASP A 332 -7.83 9.46 -7.67
CA ASP A 332 -8.34 9.97 -8.95
C ASP A 332 -9.42 11.04 -8.78
N PRO A 333 -10.38 10.92 -7.82
CA PRO A 333 -11.33 11.99 -7.53
C PRO A 333 -10.66 13.29 -7.09
N PHE A 334 -9.57 13.21 -6.32
CA PHE A 334 -8.82 14.38 -5.87
C PHE A 334 -8.07 15.02 -7.03
N TYR A 335 -7.40 14.23 -7.87
CA TYR A 335 -6.70 14.73 -9.06
C TYR A 335 -7.65 15.40 -10.03
N TYR A 336 -8.81 14.78 -10.26
CA TYR A 336 -9.85 15.36 -11.09
C TYR A 336 -10.36 16.69 -10.50
N HIS A 337 -10.59 16.74 -9.18
CA HIS A 337 -10.99 17.96 -8.51
C HIS A 337 -9.96 19.08 -8.67
N ILE A 338 -8.68 18.79 -8.39
CA ILE A 338 -7.56 19.73 -8.52
C ILE A 338 -7.46 20.29 -9.95
N LEU A 339 -7.58 19.45 -10.97
CA LEU A 339 -7.50 19.89 -12.36
C LEU A 339 -8.79 20.62 -12.80
N SER A 340 -9.94 20.28 -12.23
CA SER A 340 -11.21 20.94 -12.53
C SER A 340 -11.38 22.31 -11.88
N SER A 341 -10.64 22.58 -10.81
CA SER A 341 -10.64 23.89 -10.14
C SER A 341 -9.71 24.90 -10.81
N ALA A 342 -8.88 24.46 -11.76
CA ALA A 342 -8.07 25.34 -12.59
C ALA A 342 -8.97 26.28 -13.41
N PRO A 343 -8.67 27.59 -13.47
CA PRO A 343 -9.35 28.52 -14.35
C PRO A 343 -9.29 28.06 -15.81
N ALA A 344 -10.41 28.11 -16.53
CA ALA A 344 -10.52 27.56 -17.88
C ALA A 344 -9.56 28.21 -18.88
N ASP A 345 -9.25 29.48 -18.69
CA ASP A 345 -8.27 30.27 -19.44
C ASP A 345 -6.82 29.84 -19.18
N LEU A 346 -6.54 29.28 -18.00
CA LEU A 346 -5.20 28.81 -17.61
C LEU A 346 -5.00 27.32 -17.83
N LEU A 347 -6.08 26.53 -17.96
CA LEU A 347 -6.02 25.08 -18.01
C LEU A 347 -5.11 24.57 -19.14
N SER A 348 -5.16 25.15 -20.33
CA SER A 348 -4.28 24.76 -21.44
C SER A 348 -2.81 24.92 -21.07
N THR A 349 -2.46 26.04 -20.44
CA THR A 349 -1.09 26.31 -19.96
C THR A 349 -0.70 25.36 -18.83
N THR A 350 -1.60 25.10 -17.88
CA THR A 350 -1.41 24.11 -16.80
C THR A 350 -1.09 22.74 -17.38
N MET A 351 -1.88 22.25 -18.34
CA MET A 351 -1.67 20.94 -18.95
C MET A 351 -0.35 20.89 -19.75
N ARG A 352 0.03 21.97 -20.44
CA ARG A 352 1.31 22.06 -21.16
C ARG A 352 2.51 22.00 -20.19
N ILE A 353 2.43 22.70 -19.06
CA ILE A 353 3.46 22.64 -18.00
C ILE A 353 3.55 21.22 -17.42
N LEU A 354 2.41 20.59 -17.08
CA LEU A 354 2.38 19.21 -16.59
C LEU A 354 2.96 18.22 -17.61
N GLY A 355 2.68 18.41 -18.90
CA GLY A 355 3.26 17.62 -19.98
C GLY A 355 4.77 17.73 -20.05
N LEU A 356 5.33 18.92 -19.78
CA LEU A 356 6.78 19.14 -19.74
C LEU A 356 7.44 18.31 -18.63
N LEU A 357 6.79 18.20 -17.46
CA LEU A 357 7.30 17.41 -16.33
C LEU A 357 7.35 15.90 -16.64
N ILE A 358 6.43 15.41 -17.47
CA ILE A 358 6.38 13.99 -17.89
C ILE A 358 7.41 13.71 -19.00
N SER A 359 7.71 14.71 -19.82
CA SER A 359 8.54 14.55 -21.01
C SER A 359 10.03 14.60 -20.66
N ARG A 360 10.73 13.48 -20.88
CA ARG A 360 12.20 13.45 -20.79
C ARG A 360 12.80 13.85 -22.16
N PRO A 361 13.81 14.73 -22.21
CA PRO A 361 14.67 15.19 -21.09
C PRO A 361 14.21 16.46 -20.34
N TYR A 362 13.16 17.15 -20.78
CA TYR A 362 12.86 18.54 -20.39
C TYR A 362 12.35 18.71 -18.95
N GLY A 363 11.79 17.68 -18.33
CA GLY A 363 11.35 17.71 -16.94
C GLY A 363 12.47 17.96 -15.92
N HIS A 364 13.75 17.86 -16.30
CA HIS A 364 14.90 18.12 -15.43
C HIS A 364 15.45 19.56 -15.50
N LEU A 365 14.95 20.39 -16.41
CA LEU A 365 15.33 21.80 -16.49
C LEU A 365 14.93 22.52 -15.20
N CYS A 366 15.77 23.42 -14.69
CA CYS A 366 15.38 24.25 -13.55
C CYS A 366 14.14 25.08 -13.86
N PHE A 367 13.40 25.50 -12.83
CA PHE A 367 12.15 26.24 -12.97
C PHE A 367 12.22 27.40 -13.98
N ASP A 368 13.28 28.22 -13.90
CA ASP A 368 13.45 29.36 -14.80
C ASP A 368 13.66 28.92 -16.26
N ASN A 369 14.39 27.82 -16.47
CA ASN A 369 14.61 27.28 -17.81
C ASN A 369 13.35 26.57 -18.36
N GLN A 370 12.50 26.00 -17.51
CA GLN A 370 11.20 25.47 -17.93
C GLN A 370 10.26 26.59 -18.40
N ALA A 371 10.22 27.70 -17.66
CA ALA A 371 9.44 28.88 -18.06
C ALA A 371 9.92 29.46 -19.39
N ARG A 372 11.25 29.67 -19.53
CA ARG A 372 11.86 30.13 -20.79
C ARG A 372 11.65 29.17 -21.95
N PHE A 373 11.80 27.87 -21.71
CA PHE A 373 11.59 26.86 -22.73
C PHE A 373 10.18 26.92 -23.31
N LEU A 374 9.16 27.12 -22.46
CA LEU A 374 7.77 27.27 -22.89
C LEU A 374 7.41 28.68 -23.41
N ASP A 375 8.38 29.59 -23.47
CA ASP A 375 8.21 31.00 -23.82
C ASP A 375 7.18 31.71 -22.92
N LEU A 376 7.28 31.47 -21.61
CA LEU A 376 6.41 32.06 -20.59
C LEU A 376 7.23 32.93 -19.64
N ASP A 377 6.74 34.14 -19.34
CA ASP A 377 7.28 34.93 -18.24
C ASP A 377 6.93 34.29 -16.90
N ARG A 378 7.64 34.69 -15.84
CA ARG A 378 7.49 34.08 -14.51
C ARG A 378 6.09 34.23 -13.94
N GLY A 379 5.38 35.33 -14.21
CA GLY A 379 4.01 35.53 -13.77
C GLY A 379 3.06 34.55 -14.44
N THR A 380 3.14 34.47 -15.78
CA THR A 380 2.31 33.57 -16.61
C THR A 380 2.65 32.09 -16.39
N PHE A 381 3.88 31.77 -15.97
CA PHE A 381 4.28 30.40 -15.63
C PHE A 381 3.89 29.99 -14.21
N CYS A 382 3.92 30.91 -13.23
CA CYS A 382 3.53 30.63 -11.85
C CYS A 382 2.02 30.51 -11.67
N GLN A 383 1.24 31.39 -12.30
CA GLN A 383 -0.21 31.46 -12.09
C GLN A 383 -0.96 30.12 -12.35
N PRO A 384 -0.66 29.36 -13.44
CA PRO A 384 -1.33 28.11 -13.74
C PRO A 384 -0.97 26.94 -12.83
N ILE A 385 0.10 27.05 -12.02
CA ILE A 385 0.58 25.97 -11.14
C ILE A 385 0.31 26.24 -9.65
N GLN A 386 -0.17 27.44 -9.29
CA GLN A 386 -0.48 27.82 -7.91
C GLN A 386 -1.52 26.92 -7.23
N HIS A 387 -2.41 26.27 -7.98
CA HIS A 387 -3.40 25.34 -7.41
C HIS A 387 -2.90 23.88 -7.36
N LEU A 388 -1.68 23.61 -7.86
CA LEU A 388 -1.12 22.26 -7.97
C LEU A 388 -0.16 21.90 -6.83
N HIS A 389 0.04 22.75 -5.83
CA HIS A 389 1.01 22.51 -4.75
C HIS A 389 0.81 21.18 -3.99
N SER A 390 -0.37 20.58 -4.03
CA SER A 390 -0.66 19.28 -3.41
C SER A 390 -0.08 18.09 -4.18
N VAL A 391 0.19 18.29 -5.47
CA VAL A 391 0.64 17.24 -6.40
C VAL A 391 1.95 17.58 -7.13
N VAL A 392 2.36 18.85 -7.13
CA VAL A 392 3.57 19.37 -7.76
C VAL A 392 4.40 20.15 -6.75
N CYS A 393 5.69 19.85 -6.68
CA CYS A 393 6.68 20.57 -5.89
C CYS A 393 7.09 21.83 -6.63
N ILE A 394 6.69 22.99 -6.10
CA ILE A 394 7.03 24.29 -6.66
C ILE A 394 8.20 24.86 -5.83
N PRO A 395 9.37 25.12 -6.43
CA PRO A 395 10.53 25.63 -5.70
C PRO A 395 10.27 27.04 -5.16
N SER A 396 10.90 27.35 -4.02
CA SER A 396 10.92 28.70 -3.47
C SER A 396 11.67 29.67 -4.39
N THR A 397 11.38 30.96 -4.28
CA THR A 397 11.85 31.97 -5.24
C THR A 397 13.38 32.05 -5.35
N ASP A 398 14.10 31.70 -4.29
CA ASP A 398 15.56 31.61 -4.18
C ASP A 398 16.16 30.36 -4.85
N LYS A 399 15.34 29.35 -5.15
CA LYS A 399 15.77 28.05 -5.72
C LYS A 399 15.34 27.84 -7.18
N CYS A 400 14.58 28.77 -7.77
CA CYS A 400 14.06 28.64 -9.14
C CYS A 400 15.15 28.46 -10.22
N SER A 401 16.37 28.95 -9.99
CA SER A 401 17.48 28.79 -10.93
C SER A 401 18.20 27.44 -10.84
N THR A 402 17.96 26.66 -9.78
CA THR A 402 18.72 25.43 -9.49
C THR A 402 17.85 24.19 -9.34
N VAL A 403 16.56 24.35 -9.03
CA VAL A 403 15.63 23.24 -8.76
C VAL A 403 14.53 23.21 -9.82
N PRO A 404 14.23 22.04 -10.43
CA PRO A 404 13.12 21.89 -11.37
C PRO A 404 11.77 21.84 -10.66
N LEU A 405 10.68 22.09 -11.38
CA LEU A 405 9.37 21.57 -10.97
C LEU A 405 9.39 20.04 -11.02
N GLY A 406 8.67 19.41 -10.10
CA GLY A 406 8.55 17.95 -10.09
C GLY A 406 7.24 17.48 -9.47
N PHE A 407 6.81 16.29 -9.84
CA PHE A 407 5.69 15.64 -9.17
C PHE A 407 6.07 15.27 -7.73
N LEU A 408 5.17 15.56 -6.79
CA LEU A 408 5.32 15.12 -5.40
C LEU A 408 5.05 13.63 -5.25
N ASP A 409 4.25 13.06 -6.14
CA ASP A 409 3.87 11.66 -6.15
C ASP A 409 3.79 11.13 -7.58
N ARG A 410 4.27 9.89 -7.78
CA ARG A 410 4.26 9.24 -9.09
C ARG A 410 2.85 8.96 -9.59
N SER A 411 1.91 8.70 -8.68
CA SER A 411 0.53 8.36 -9.00
C SER A 411 -0.22 9.47 -9.76
N PHE A 412 0.12 10.75 -9.55
CA PHE A 412 -0.45 11.85 -10.33
C PHE A 412 0.08 11.88 -11.76
N SER A 413 1.38 11.61 -11.97
CA SER A 413 1.93 11.43 -13.32
C SER A 413 1.28 10.24 -14.02
N ASP A 414 1.13 9.11 -13.32
CA ASP A 414 0.50 7.90 -13.88
C ASP A 414 -0.96 8.18 -14.26
N PHE A 415 -1.72 8.90 -13.43
CA PHE A 415 -3.07 9.38 -13.71
C PHE A 415 -3.14 10.18 -15.02
N LEU A 416 -2.26 11.18 -15.19
CA LEU A 416 -2.22 12.03 -16.37
C LEU A 416 -1.85 11.29 -17.65
N THR A 417 -1.09 10.18 -17.55
CA THR A 417 -0.68 9.38 -18.72
C THR A 417 -1.67 8.28 -19.11
N ASP A 418 -2.62 7.95 -18.23
CA ASP A 418 -3.63 6.91 -18.46
C ASP A 418 -4.96 7.54 -18.95
N PRO A 419 -5.38 7.29 -20.20
CA PRO A 419 -6.62 7.85 -20.74
C PRO A 419 -7.88 7.37 -20.01
N ASN A 420 -7.84 6.18 -19.41
CA ASN A 420 -9.00 5.63 -18.70
C ASN A 420 -9.21 6.29 -17.33
N ARG A 421 -8.15 6.85 -16.75
CA ARG A 421 -8.19 7.50 -15.42
C ARG A 421 -8.44 9.00 -15.53
N SER A 422 -7.67 9.69 -16.37
CA SER A 422 -7.71 11.16 -16.47
C SER A 422 -8.73 11.70 -17.45
N GLY A 423 -9.23 10.88 -18.37
CA GLY A 423 -10.25 11.25 -19.34
C GLY A 423 -9.87 12.51 -20.13
N LYS A 424 -10.60 13.61 -19.92
CA LYS A 424 -10.33 14.89 -20.60
C LYS A 424 -9.01 15.56 -20.22
N TYR A 425 -8.38 15.15 -19.11
CA TYR A 425 -7.07 15.64 -18.68
C TYR A 425 -5.92 14.74 -19.11
N TRP A 426 -6.18 13.78 -19.99
CA TRP A 426 -5.15 12.87 -20.47
C TRP A 426 -4.09 13.58 -21.31
N LEU A 427 -2.83 13.36 -20.94
CA LEU A 427 -1.66 13.87 -21.63
C LEU A 427 -1.16 12.86 -22.65
N HIS A 428 -1.52 13.08 -23.91
CA HIS A 428 -1.10 12.23 -25.02
C HIS A 428 0.39 12.41 -25.31
N LYS A 429 1.22 11.48 -24.82
CA LYS A 429 2.70 11.56 -24.92
C LYS A 429 3.22 11.92 -26.32
N LYS A 430 2.76 11.28 -27.39
CA LYS A 430 3.24 11.59 -28.76
C LYS A 430 2.91 13.02 -29.21
N ALA A 431 1.80 13.60 -28.73
CA ALA A 431 1.41 14.96 -29.07
C ALA A 431 2.28 15.97 -28.31
N LEU A 432 2.58 15.67 -27.04
CA LEU A 432 3.55 16.44 -26.24
C LEU A 432 4.95 16.37 -26.83
N ASP A 433 5.43 15.18 -27.20
CA ASP A 433 6.75 15.01 -27.82
C ASP A 433 6.86 15.84 -29.11
N TYR A 434 5.79 15.91 -29.91
CA TYR A 434 5.74 16.74 -31.11
C TYR A 434 5.74 18.25 -30.80
N ASP A 435 4.89 18.71 -29.87
CA ASP A 435 4.86 20.12 -29.42
C ASP A 435 6.22 20.57 -28.87
N PHE A 436 6.82 19.77 -27.98
CA PHE A 436 8.12 20.09 -27.40
C PHE A 436 9.27 19.99 -28.40
N ALA A 437 9.21 19.11 -29.40
CA ALA A 437 10.19 19.11 -30.47
C ALA A 437 10.14 20.42 -31.28
N LEU A 438 8.95 20.93 -31.59
CA LEU A 438 8.81 22.25 -32.24
C LEU A 438 9.30 23.38 -31.36
N GLN A 439 8.95 23.36 -30.07
CA GLN A 439 9.41 24.34 -29.10
C GLN A 439 10.93 24.33 -28.94
N CYS A 440 11.57 23.15 -28.96
CA CYS A 440 13.03 23.03 -28.97
C CYS A 440 13.67 23.69 -30.18
N LEU A 441 13.11 23.52 -31.38
CA LEU A 441 13.64 24.14 -32.58
C LEU A 441 13.53 25.67 -32.49
N GLN A 442 12.39 26.19 -32.04
CA GLN A 442 12.19 27.63 -31.82
C GLN A 442 13.14 28.18 -30.75
N TRP A 443 13.33 27.44 -29.67
CA TRP A 443 14.24 27.82 -28.60
C TRP A 443 15.69 27.84 -29.09
N LEU A 444 16.13 26.88 -29.91
CA LEU A 444 17.45 26.88 -30.54
C LEU A 444 17.64 28.02 -31.53
N GLU A 445 16.59 28.41 -32.27
CA GLU A 445 16.63 29.55 -33.19
C GLU A 445 16.74 30.90 -32.45
N ASN A 446 16.13 31.01 -31.27
CA ASN A 446 16.07 32.25 -30.47
C ASN A 446 17.25 32.40 -29.48
N ASP A 447 17.64 31.32 -28.78
CA ASP A 447 18.71 31.30 -27.75
C ASP A 447 20.04 30.75 -28.26
N GLY A 448 20.12 30.30 -29.53
CA GLY A 448 21.34 29.83 -30.19
C GLY A 448 22.47 30.86 -30.32
N LYS A 449 22.32 32.05 -29.73
CA LYS A 449 23.39 33.04 -29.57
C LYS A 449 24.11 32.96 -28.22
N ASP A 450 23.54 32.35 -27.18
CA ASP A 450 24.11 32.35 -25.83
C ASP A 450 24.22 30.97 -25.13
N VAL A 451 23.73 29.87 -25.73
CA VAL A 451 23.79 28.52 -25.12
C VAL A 451 24.70 27.59 -25.90
N ILE A 452 26.00 27.85 -25.86
CA ILE A 452 27.03 26.82 -26.11
C ILE A 452 27.66 26.52 -24.73
N TYR A 453 27.83 25.23 -24.41
CA TYR A 453 28.40 24.66 -23.18
C TYR A 453 27.39 24.55 -22.01
N THR A 454 26.74 23.40 -21.82
CA THR A 454 27.23 22.24 -21.02
C THR A 454 26.04 21.24 -21.00
N THR A 455 26.10 19.97 -21.37
CA THR A 455 26.98 18.85 -21.01
C THR A 455 26.83 17.71 -22.06
N PRO A 456 27.76 16.73 -22.13
CA PRO A 456 27.77 15.67 -23.14
C PRO A 456 26.88 14.47 -22.79
N ILE A 457 26.40 13.78 -23.83
CA ILE A 457 25.61 12.53 -23.82
C ILE A 457 26.39 11.37 -23.17
#